data_AF-A0A3D3PAV9-F1
#
_entry.id   AF-A0A3D3PAV9-F1
#
_cell.length_a   1.000
_cell.length_b   1.000
_cell.length_c   1.000
_cell.angle_alpha   90.00
_cell.angle_beta   90.00
_cell.angle_gamma   90.00
#
_symmetry.space_group_name_H-M   'P 1'
#
loop_
_entity.id
_entity.type
_entity.pdbx_description
1 polymer ?
#
loop_
_entity_poly.entity_id
_entity_poly.type
_entity_poly.pdbx_seq_one_letter_code
_entity_poly.pdbx_strand_id
1 'polypeptide(L)' 'VLVNTAIAVSGNPVQMARAFKLAVEAGRLAFEAKLALSLTYAVASSPLTSFLDE' A
#
# COMPACT_ATOMS: atom_id res chain seq x y z
N VAL A 1 -10.36 -5.85 -8.80
CA VAL A 1 -10.91 -6.51 -7.59
C VAL A 1 -12.42 -6.38 -7.65
N LEU A 2 -13.18 -7.44 -7.34
CA LEU A 2 -14.64 -7.37 -7.21
C LEU A 2 -14.97 -7.25 -5.73
N VAL A 3 -15.74 -6.22 -5.36
CA VAL A 3 -16.15 -6.00 -3.97
C VAL A 3 -17.64 -5.64 -3.92
N ASN A 4 -18.36 -6.17 -2.92
CA ASN A 4 -19.80 -5.91 -2.74
C ASN A 4 -20.10 -5.56 -1.27
N THR A 5 -20.04 -6.55 -0.37
CA THR A 5 -20.44 -6.42 1.03
C THR A 5 -19.76 -5.25 1.74
N ALA A 6 -18.44 -5.10 1.57
CA ALA A 6 -17.68 -4.03 2.23
C ALA A 6 -18.15 -2.61 1.87
N ILE A 7 -18.62 -2.38 0.64
CA ILE A 7 -19.23 -1.10 0.25
C ILE A 7 -20.66 -1.02 0.81
N ALA A 8 -21.45 -2.08 0.63
CA ALA A 8 -22.87 -2.12 0.96
C ALA A 8 -23.17 -1.88 2.45
N VAL A 9 -22.35 -2.42 3.36
CA VAL A 9 -22.58 -2.28 4.82
C VAL A 9 -21.78 -1.15 5.47
N SER A 10 -21.02 -0.37 4.70
CA SER A 10 -20.21 0.71 5.27
C SER A 10 -21.08 1.90 5.71
N GLY A 11 -20.63 2.64 6.74
CA GLY A 11 -21.36 3.81 7.23
C GLY A 11 -21.49 4.94 6.18
N ASN A 12 -20.64 4.96 5.15
CA ASN A 12 -20.78 5.84 4.00
C ASN A 12 -20.38 5.10 2.70
N PRO A 13 -21.33 4.44 2.01
CA PRO A 13 -21.05 3.63 0.83
C PRO A 13 -20.38 4.39 -0.32
N VAL A 14 -20.73 5.67 -0.53
CA VAL A 14 -20.15 6.49 -1.60
C VAL A 14 -18.67 6.78 -1.31
N GLN A 15 -18.34 7.14 -0.07
CA GLN A 15 -16.94 7.32 0.34
C GLN A 15 -16.16 6.00 0.29
N MET A 16 -16.76 4.89 0.73
CA MET A 16 -16.13 3.57 0.66
C MET A 16 -15.85 3.13 -0.78
N ALA A 17 -16.78 3.36 -1.70
CA ALA A 17 -16.57 3.08 -3.13
C ALA A 17 -15.41 3.91 -3.71
N ARG A 18 -15.31 5.20 -3.34
CA ARG A 18 -14.17 6.06 -3.72
C ARG A 18 -12.85 5.54 -3.15
N ALA A 19 -12.85 5.11 -1.89
CA ALA A 19 -11.66 4.53 -1.26
C ALA A 19 -11.19 3.25 -1.98
N PHE A 20 -12.10 2.33 -2.31
CA PHE A 20 -11.76 1.12 -3.06
C PHE A 20 -11.23 1.43 -4.46
N LYS A 21 -11.80 2.43 -5.16
CA LYS A 21 -11.26 2.87 -6.45
C LYS A 21 -9.79 3.28 -6.33
N LEU A 22 -9.50 4.19 -5.40
CA LEU A 22 -8.13 4.69 -5.18
C LEU A 22 -7.18 3.56 -4.77
N ALA A 23 -7.61 2.65 -3.90
CA ALA A 23 -6.79 1.52 -3.47
C ALA A 23 -6.42 0.58 -4.63
N VAL A 24 -7.37 0.32 -5.54
CA VAL A 24 -7.10 -0.53 -6.73
C VAL A 24 -6.16 0.16 -7.71
N GLU A 25 -6.35 1.46 -7.96
CA GLU A 25 -5.47 2.25 -8.82
C GLU A 25 -4.05 2.31 -8.26
N ALA A 26 -3.92 2.62 -6.96
CA ALA A 26 -2.63 2.64 -6.27
C ALA A 26 -1.93 1.26 -6.29
N GLY A 27 -2.68 0.19 -6.02
CA GLY A 27 -2.14 -1.17 -6.08
C GLY A 27 -1.66 -1.55 -7.47
N ARG A 28 -2.36 -1.13 -8.53
CA ARG A 28 -1.94 -1.37 -9.91
C ARG A 28 -0.66 -0.62 -10.25
N LEU A 29 -0.60 0.66 -9.89
CA LEU A 29 0.60 1.49 -10.10
C LEU A 29 1.81 0.90 -9.35
N ALA A 30 1.64 0.46 -8.10
CA ALA A 30 2.71 -0.16 -7.33
C ALA A 30 3.19 -1.48 -7.95
N PHE A 31 2.27 -2.28 -8.50
CA PHE A 31 2.63 -3.49 -9.25
C PHE A 31 3.47 -3.17 -10.49
N GLU A 32 3.08 -2.14 -11.26
CA GLU A 32 3.79 -1.72 -12.47
C GLU A 32 5.15 -1.08 -12.18
N ALA A 33 5.25 -0.33 -11.08
CA ALA A 33 6.49 0.28 -10.60
C ALA A 33 7.52 -0.75 -10.13
N LYS A 34 7.10 -2.02 -9.93
CA LYS A 34 7.87 -3.13 -9.33
C LYS A 34 8.25 -2.83 -7.88
N LEU A 35 7.71 -3.64 -6.97
CA LEU A 35 8.02 -3.54 -5.54
C LEU A 35 9.51 -3.83 -5.28
N ALA A 36 10.01 -3.27 -4.17
CA ALA A 36 11.35 -3.57 -3.69
C ALA A 36 11.54 -5.08 -3.48
N LEU A 37 12.79 -5.54 -3.63
CA LEU A 37 13.14 -6.93 -3.41
C LEU A 37 12.86 -7.31 -1.95
N SER A 38 12.20 -8.46 -1.76
CA SER A 38 12.06 -9.06 -0.44
C SER A 38 13.42 -9.62 -0.01
N LEU A 39 13.90 -9.21 1.16
CA LEU A 39 15.14 -9.71 1.74
C LEU A 39 14.84 -10.90 2.66
N THR A 40 15.69 -11.92 2.62
CA THR A 40 15.60 -13.10 3.50
C THR A 40 16.31 -12.90 4.85
N TYR A 41 16.94 -11.74 5.04
CA TYR A 41 17.64 -11.35 6.26
C TYR A 41 17.10 -10.00 6.75
N ALA A 42 17.22 -9.75 8.05
CA ALA A 42 16.79 -8.48 8.64
C ALA A 42 17.76 -7.35 8.27
N VAL A 43 17.23 -6.19 7.91
CA VAL A 43 17.97 -4.95 7.71
C VAL A 43 17.42 -3.90 8.65
N ALA A 44 18.30 -3.09 9.24
CA ALA A 44 17.87 -1.96 10.06
C ALA A 44 17.00 -1.02 9.21
N SER A 45 15.77 -0.76 9.64
CA SER A 45 14.87 0.18 8.95
C SER A 45 15.41 1.61 8.96
N SER A 46 16.34 1.91 9.87
CA SER A 46 17.02 3.19 10.01
C SER A 46 18.51 2.92 10.30
N PRO A 47 19.35 2.74 9.26
CA PRO A 47 20.76 2.45 9.46
C PRO A 47 21.44 3.63 10.17
N LEU A 48 21.93 3.41 11.40
CA LEU A 48 22.61 4.43 12.21
C LEU A 48 23.83 5.01 11.49
N THR A 49 24.50 4.22 10.65
CA THR A 49 25.68 4.63 9.88
C THR A 49 25.34 5.72 8.86
N SER A 50 24.15 5.71 8.26
CA SER A 50 23.73 6.76 7.32
C SER A 50 23.52 8.13 7.97
N PHE A 51 23.38 8.19 9.30
CA PHE A 51 23.22 9.43 10.05
C PHE A 51 24.54 10.02 10.54
N LEU A 52 25.62 9.23 10.64
CA LEU A 52 26.89 9.64 11.24
C LEU A 52 27.98 10.02 10.23
N ASP A 53 27.79 9.70 8.95
CA ASP A 53 28.77 9.93 7.87
C ASP A 53 28.43 11.16 6.96
N GLU A 54 27.51 12.03 7.38
CA GLU A 54 27.32 13.41 6.85
C GLU A 54 27.95 14.46 7.77
#